data_AF-A0A7C2SN80-F1
#
_entry.id   AF-A0A7C2SN80-F1
#
_cell.length_a   1.000
_cell.length_b   1.000
_cell.length_c   1.000
_cell.angle_alpha   90.00
_cell.angle_beta   90.00
_cell.angle_gamma   90.00
#
_symmetry.space_group_name_H-M   'P 1'
#
loop_
_entity.id
_entity.type
_entity.pdbx_description
1 polymer ?
#
loop_
_entity_poly.entity_id
_entity_poly.type
_entity_poly.pdbx_seq_one_letter_code
_entity_poly.pdbx_strand_id
1 'polypeptide(L)'
;MAWYRSIETIDIVKKIIILLSLMLLLPMIVVILPYQSFQNMLALINLDKQLHFLIITNNAYFKLQIVCLVIAILLFGFAFNLILFRKKFSKLFIQMMVSINEMKLLLKNRLKAATMPENRLWCLFVFVLFIITIIIRIQELDRPPLYDEAKTWVLWIKTSWFEVLSNYSIVGNHIFQSVLSRLTFQVFGDHLWAFRLPVFLAGIFIPLLSYILAEKIFGKKNALLSMVLIAFSHPLIILSVNARGYAIIIFLFMILFIISNYLKSHLNSII
;
A
#
# COMPACT_ATOMS: atom_id res chain seq x y z
N MET A 1 -0.78 -25.79 -23.77
CA MET A 1 -0.49 -24.81 -22.67
C MET A 1 -1.74 -24.27 -21.96
N ALA A 2 -2.90 -24.11 -22.61
CA ALA A 2 -4.11 -23.57 -21.96
C ALA A 2 -4.72 -24.48 -20.87
N TRP A 3 -4.60 -25.81 -21.02
CA TRP A 3 -5.17 -26.78 -20.08
C TRP A 3 -4.41 -26.83 -18.73
N TYR A 4 -3.08 -26.73 -18.76
CA TYR A 4 -2.24 -26.72 -17.56
C TYR A 4 -2.49 -25.46 -16.69
N ARG A 5 -2.67 -24.30 -17.32
CA ARG A 5 -3.06 -23.04 -16.63
C ARG A 5 -4.46 -23.12 -16.00
N SER A 6 -5.34 -24.01 -16.48
CA SER A 6 -6.69 -24.16 -15.92
C SER A 6 -6.73 -24.96 -14.61
N ILE A 7 -5.75 -25.85 -14.40
CA ILE A 7 -5.66 -26.70 -13.21
C ILE A 7 -5.06 -25.93 -12.03
N GLU A 8 -3.95 -25.22 -12.24
CA GLU A 8 -3.34 -24.36 -11.19
C GLU A 8 -4.29 -23.27 -10.67
N THR A 9 -5.27 -22.86 -11.49
CA THR A 9 -6.15 -21.73 -11.19
C THR A 9 -7.42 -22.14 -10.45
N ILE A 10 -7.88 -23.37 -10.68
CA ILE A 10 -8.87 -24.02 -9.80
C ILE A 10 -8.29 -24.17 -8.38
N ASP A 11 -7.00 -24.46 -8.27
CA ASP A 11 -6.33 -24.59 -6.97
C ASP A 11 -6.17 -23.26 -6.22
N ILE A 12 -5.98 -22.13 -6.93
CA ILE A 12 -5.92 -20.81 -6.29
C ILE A 12 -7.27 -20.40 -5.71
N VAL A 13 -8.37 -20.53 -6.46
CA VAL A 13 -9.70 -20.19 -5.96
C VAL A 13 -10.08 -21.07 -4.77
N LYS A 14 -9.74 -22.37 -4.81
CA LYS A 14 -9.88 -23.27 -3.65
C LYS A 14 -9.08 -22.78 -2.45
N LYS A 15 -7.81 -22.40 -2.62
CA LYS A 15 -6.97 -21.84 -1.53
C LYS A 15 -7.59 -20.57 -0.93
N ILE A 16 -8.13 -19.68 -1.77
CA ILE A 16 -8.82 -18.46 -1.31
C ILE A 16 -10.07 -18.82 -0.51
N ILE A 17 -10.88 -19.77 -0.98
CA ILE A 17 -12.07 -20.24 -0.24
C ILE A 17 -11.66 -20.86 1.10
N ILE A 18 -10.60 -21.67 1.14
CA ILE A 18 -10.08 -22.24 2.40
C ILE A 18 -9.67 -21.11 3.35
N LEU A 19 -8.91 -20.12 2.87
CA LEU A 19 -8.52 -18.96 3.67
C LEU A 19 -9.73 -18.21 4.22
N LEU A 20 -10.73 -17.93 3.38
CA LEU A 20 -11.96 -17.24 3.79
C LEU A 20 -12.73 -18.07 4.82
N SER A 21 -12.78 -19.39 4.67
CA SER A 21 -13.43 -20.28 5.63
C SER A 21 -12.71 -20.26 6.99
N LEU A 22 -11.37 -20.24 7.01
CA LEU A 22 -10.58 -20.07 8.22
C LEU A 22 -10.81 -18.70 8.87
N MET A 23 -10.86 -17.63 8.07
CA MET A 23 -11.15 -16.28 8.56
C MET A 23 -12.57 -16.14 9.14
N LEU A 24 -13.50 -16.99 8.72
CA LEU A 24 -14.90 -16.99 9.18
C LEU A 24 -15.06 -17.69 10.55
N LEU A 25 -14.14 -18.58 10.94
CA LEU A 25 -14.18 -19.27 12.23
C LEU A 25 -14.11 -18.29 13.41
N LEU A 26 -13.21 -17.32 13.35
CA LEU A 26 -12.99 -16.37 14.45
C LEU A 26 -14.23 -15.53 14.79
N PRO A 27 -14.92 -14.85 13.84
CA PRO A 27 -16.17 -14.15 14.14
C PRO A 27 -17.30 -15.11 14.54
N MET A 28 -17.39 -16.32 13.98
CA MET A 28 -18.41 -17.30 14.41
C MET A 28 -18.21 -17.74 15.87
N ILE A 29 -16.97 -17.95 16.31
CA ILE A 29 -16.66 -18.30 17.70
C ILE A 29 -17.15 -17.18 18.63
N VAL A 30 -16.91 -15.90 18.30
CA VAL A 30 -17.39 -14.76 19.09
C VAL A 30 -18.93 -14.67 19.12
N VAL A 31 -19.60 -14.97 18.00
CA VAL A 31 -21.07 -14.98 17.93
C VAL A 31 -21.67 -16.09 18.79
N ILE A 32 -21.06 -17.28 18.82
CA ILE A 32 -21.57 -18.46 19.55
C ILE A 32 -21.23 -18.39 21.04
N LEU A 33 -20.07 -17.84 21.41
CA LEU A 33 -19.61 -17.82 22.80
C LEU A 33 -20.52 -16.95 23.69
N PRO A 34 -20.99 -17.49 24.83
CA PRO A 34 -21.64 -16.70 25.87
C PRO A 34 -20.67 -15.65 26.44
N TYR A 35 -21.22 -14.50 26.84
CA TYR A 35 -20.47 -13.39 27.44
C TYR A 35 -19.52 -13.85 28.56
N GLN A 36 -20.00 -14.70 29.47
CA GLN A 36 -19.20 -15.15 30.62
C GLN A 36 -17.96 -15.95 30.18
N SER A 37 -18.10 -16.82 29.18
CA SER A 37 -16.99 -17.62 28.65
C SER A 37 -15.98 -16.74 27.92
N PHE A 38 -16.46 -15.74 27.18
CA PHE A 38 -15.61 -14.78 26.49
C PHE A 38 -14.80 -13.92 27.48
N GLN A 39 -15.42 -13.45 28.57
CA GLN A 39 -14.75 -12.73 29.64
C GLN A 39 -13.65 -13.59 30.31
N ASN A 40 -13.94 -14.87 30.57
CA ASN A 40 -12.95 -15.79 31.13
C ASN A 40 -11.74 -15.96 30.19
N MET A 41 -11.96 -16.03 28.87
CA MET A 41 -10.86 -16.09 27.88
C MET A 41 -10.02 -14.81 27.87
N LEU A 42 -10.65 -13.64 27.94
CA LEU A 42 -9.93 -12.37 28.02
C LEU A 42 -9.12 -12.25 29.32
N ALA A 43 -9.65 -12.76 30.44
CA ALA A 43 -8.95 -12.79 31.71
C ALA A 43 -7.68 -13.66 31.68
N LEU A 44 -7.69 -14.77 30.93
CA LEU A 44 -6.51 -15.63 30.72
C LEU A 44 -5.40 -14.95 29.90
N ILE A 45 -5.76 -14.02 29.02
CA ILE A 45 -4.81 -13.24 28.21
C ILE A 45 -4.23 -12.06 29.03
N ASN A 46 -4.95 -11.58 30.04
CA ASN A 46 -4.58 -10.44 30.88
C ASN A 46 -3.65 -10.83 32.05
N LEU A 47 -2.57 -11.58 31.76
CA LEU A 47 -1.64 -12.13 32.76
C LEU A 47 -0.97 -11.07 33.65
N ASP A 48 -0.78 -9.83 33.15
CA ASP A 48 -0.07 -8.77 33.87
C ASP A 48 -0.97 -7.75 34.60
N LYS A 49 -2.30 -7.88 34.55
CA LYS A 49 -3.29 -6.97 35.21
C LYS A 49 -3.12 -5.46 34.93
N GLN A 50 -2.25 -5.05 34.01
CA GLN A 50 -2.04 -3.63 33.65
C GLN A 50 -3.06 -3.12 32.62
N LEU A 51 -3.82 -4.01 31.98
CA LEU A 51 -4.74 -3.67 30.89
C LEU A 51 -6.19 -3.57 31.40
N HIS A 52 -6.53 -2.43 32.01
CA HIS A 52 -7.90 -2.11 32.47
C HIS A 52 -8.95 -2.07 31.32
N PHE A 53 -8.51 -2.06 30.06
CA PHE A 53 -9.37 -1.99 28.88
C PHE A 53 -10.00 -3.33 28.43
N LEU A 54 -9.65 -4.45 29.08
CA LEU A 54 -10.18 -5.77 28.72
C LEU A 54 -11.53 -6.10 29.39
N ILE A 55 -12.05 -5.23 30.26
CA ILE A 55 -13.38 -5.39 30.85
C ILE A 55 -14.42 -4.82 29.88
N ILE A 56 -14.88 -5.66 28.95
CA ILE A 56 -15.92 -5.29 27.98
C ILE A 56 -17.29 -5.39 28.66
N THR A 57 -18.11 -4.34 28.63
CA THR A 57 -19.48 -4.42 29.18
C THR A 57 -20.36 -5.37 28.35
N ASN A 58 -21.39 -5.96 28.95
CA ASN A 58 -22.30 -6.85 28.22
C ASN A 58 -22.92 -6.17 26.98
N ASN A 59 -23.27 -4.88 27.08
CA ASN A 59 -23.78 -4.11 25.95
C ASN A 59 -22.73 -3.93 24.83
N ALA A 60 -21.46 -3.72 25.19
CA ALA A 60 -20.38 -3.63 24.21
C ALA A 60 -20.09 -5.00 23.56
N TYR A 61 -20.18 -6.10 24.32
CA TYR A 61 -20.05 -7.45 23.79
C TYR A 61 -21.18 -7.81 22.81
N PHE A 62 -22.42 -7.45 23.12
CA PHE A 62 -23.54 -7.64 22.21
C PHE A 62 -23.34 -6.89 20.88
N LYS A 63 -22.84 -5.65 20.92
CA LYS A 63 -22.47 -4.90 19.70
C LYS A 63 -21.37 -5.61 18.92
N LEU A 64 -20.35 -6.14 19.61
CA LEU A 64 -19.28 -6.91 19.00
C LEU A 64 -19.84 -8.17 18.29
N GLN A 65 -20.76 -8.90 18.92
CA GLN A 65 -21.41 -10.05 18.31
C GLN A 65 -22.17 -9.68 17.03
N ILE A 66 -22.90 -8.56 17.02
CA ILE A 66 -23.58 -8.06 15.81
C ILE A 66 -22.56 -7.77 14.70
N VAL A 67 -21.46 -7.07 15.02
CA VAL A 67 -20.41 -6.76 14.05
C VAL A 67 -19.78 -8.05 13.50
N CYS A 68 -19.44 -9.01 14.36
CA CYS A 68 -18.91 -10.31 13.96
C CYS A 68 -19.90 -11.09 13.09
N LEU A 69 -21.20 -11.04 13.39
CA LEU A 69 -22.24 -11.67 12.58
C LEU A 69 -22.31 -11.05 11.18
N VAL A 70 -22.30 -9.72 11.08
CA VAL A 70 -22.29 -9.02 9.78
C VAL A 70 -21.04 -9.40 8.98
N ILE A 71 -19.86 -9.42 9.60
CA ILE A 71 -18.62 -9.84 8.95
C ILE A 71 -18.72 -11.29 8.47
N ALA A 72 -19.24 -12.21 9.29
CA ALA A 72 -19.43 -13.61 8.92
C ALA A 72 -20.37 -13.76 7.72
N ILE A 73 -21.49 -13.02 7.69
CA ILE A 73 -22.44 -13.01 6.56
C ILE A 73 -21.75 -12.50 5.29
N LEU A 74 -20.97 -11.41 5.38
CA LEU A 74 -20.25 -10.85 4.23
C LEU A 74 -19.19 -11.82 3.70
N LEU A 75 -18.39 -12.43 4.59
CA LEU A 75 -17.38 -13.42 4.22
C LEU A 75 -18.03 -14.66 3.59
N PHE A 76 -19.13 -15.15 4.17
CA PHE A 76 -19.88 -16.28 3.61
C PHE A 76 -20.45 -15.95 2.24
N GLY A 77 -21.11 -14.79 2.09
CA GLY A 77 -21.65 -14.32 0.83
C GLY A 77 -20.57 -14.16 -0.23
N PHE A 78 -19.39 -13.66 0.12
CA PHE A 78 -18.26 -13.56 -0.79
C PHE A 78 -17.72 -14.93 -1.20
N ALA A 79 -17.52 -15.85 -0.26
CA ALA A 79 -17.10 -17.22 -0.54
C ALA A 79 -18.11 -17.98 -1.41
N PHE A 80 -19.40 -17.80 -1.15
CA PHE A 80 -20.48 -18.38 -1.94
C PHE A 80 -20.48 -17.84 -3.38
N ASN A 81 -20.32 -16.52 -3.56
CA ASN A 81 -20.17 -15.92 -4.89
C ASN A 81 -18.92 -16.42 -5.63
N LEU A 82 -17.80 -16.63 -4.93
CA LEU A 82 -16.59 -17.22 -5.51
C LEU A 82 -16.83 -18.65 -6.00
N ILE A 83 -17.63 -19.44 -5.30
CA ILE A 83 -18.01 -20.80 -5.72
C ILE A 83 -18.90 -20.75 -6.96
N LEU A 84 -19.98 -19.95 -6.93
CA LEU A 84 -20.93 -19.83 -8.04
C LEU A 84 -20.26 -19.33 -9.32
N PHE A 85 -19.43 -18.29 -9.21
CA PHE A 85 -18.79 -17.65 -10.36
C PHE A 85 -17.32 -18.06 -10.53
N ARG A 86 -16.92 -19.24 -10.02
CA ARG A 86 -15.53 -19.70 -9.96
C ARG A 86 -14.76 -19.55 -11.27
N LYS A 87 -15.39 -19.86 -12.41
CA LYS A 87 -14.75 -19.78 -13.75
C LYS A 87 -14.50 -18.33 -14.18
N LYS A 88 -15.43 -17.42 -13.86
CA LYS A 88 -15.29 -15.98 -14.16
C LYS A 88 -14.23 -15.36 -13.26
N PHE A 89 -14.25 -15.66 -11.97
CA PHE A 89 -13.24 -15.21 -11.02
C PHE A 89 -11.85 -15.74 -11.35
N SER A 90 -11.70 -17.03 -11.68
CA SER A 90 -10.39 -17.57 -12.06
C SER A 90 -9.85 -16.89 -13.31
N LYS A 91 -10.69 -16.66 -14.33
CA LYS A 91 -10.30 -15.92 -15.53
C LYS A 91 -9.84 -14.50 -15.21
N LEU A 92 -10.62 -13.75 -14.44
CA LEU A 92 -10.27 -12.38 -14.03
C LEU A 92 -8.99 -12.35 -13.19
N PHE A 93 -8.82 -13.29 -12.27
CA PHE A 93 -7.63 -13.38 -11.43
C PHE A 93 -6.38 -13.69 -12.24
N ILE A 94 -6.45 -14.62 -13.19
CA ILE A 94 -5.34 -14.91 -14.12
C ILE A 94 -5.01 -13.67 -14.94
N GLN A 95 -6.03 -13.01 -15.52
CA GLN A 95 -5.84 -11.78 -16.28
C GLN A 95 -5.15 -10.72 -15.42
N MET A 96 -5.60 -10.52 -14.18
CA MET A 96 -4.96 -9.60 -13.24
C MET A 96 -3.50 -9.99 -12.97
N MET A 97 -3.20 -11.26 -12.71
CA MET A 97 -1.83 -11.73 -12.43
C MET A 97 -0.91 -11.59 -13.64
N VAL A 98 -1.40 -11.91 -14.84
CA VAL A 98 -0.70 -11.71 -16.10
C VAL A 98 -0.43 -10.23 -16.32
N SER A 99 -1.45 -9.37 -16.17
CA SER A 99 -1.30 -7.91 -16.26
C SER A 99 -0.29 -7.37 -15.26
N ILE A 100 -0.27 -7.86 -14.01
CA ILE A 100 0.74 -7.45 -13.01
C ILE A 100 2.15 -7.83 -13.46
N ASN A 101 2.35 -9.04 -13.96
CA ASN A 101 3.66 -9.50 -14.41
C ASN A 101 4.12 -8.76 -15.67
N GLU A 102 3.21 -8.51 -16.61
CA GLU A 102 3.46 -7.67 -17.77
C GLU A 102 3.84 -6.26 -17.31
N MET A 103 3.04 -5.60 -16.47
CA MET A 103 3.34 -4.27 -15.93
C MET A 103 4.72 -4.20 -15.26
N LYS A 104 5.10 -5.21 -14.47
CA LYS A 104 6.43 -5.28 -13.85
C LYS A 104 7.55 -5.37 -14.89
N LEU A 105 7.41 -6.26 -15.88
CA LEU A 105 8.39 -6.42 -16.94
C LEU A 105 8.54 -5.13 -17.75
N LEU A 106 7.42 -4.45 -18.00
CA LEU A 106 7.37 -3.20 -18.74
C LEU A 106 8.03 -2.05 -17.99
N LEU A 107 7.69 -1.85 -16.72
CA LEU A 107 8.35 -0.86 -15.88
C LEU A 107 9.86 -1.14 -15.82
N LYS A 108 10.27 -2.41 -15.64
CA LYS A 108 11.67 -2.80 -15.63
C LYS A 108 12.38 -2.49 -16.95
N ASN A 109 11.77 -2.84 -18.08
CA ASN A 109 12.34 -2.59 -19.40
C ASN A 109 12.43 -1.08 -19.71
N ARG A 110 11.43 -0.30 -19.27
CA ARG A 110 11.43 1.16 -19.42
C ARG A 110 12.48 1.83 -18.55
N LEU A 111 12.58 1.43 -17.29
CA LEU A 111 13.65 1.86 -16.39
C LEU A 111 15.01 1.51 -16.98
N LYS A 112 15.21 0.29 -17.49
CA LYS A 112 16.46 -0.14 -18.12
C LYS A 112 16.78 0.68 -19.37
N ALA A 113 15.81 0.91 -20.26
CA ALA A 113 16.04 1.72 -21.46
C ALA A 113 16.38 3.18 -21.13
N ALA A 114 15.70 3.78 -20.15
CA ALA A 114 15.95 5.14 -19.69
C ALA A 114 17.32 5.29 -18.99
N THR A 115 17.76 4.25 -18.29
CA THR A 115 19.04 4.23 -17.53
C THR A 115 20.22 3.65 -18.32
N MET A 116 19.99 3.06 -19.49
CA MET A 116 21.01 2.57 -20.41
C MET A 116 20.93 3.24 -21.80
N PRO A 117 21.04 4.58 -21.90
CA PRO A 117 21.30 5.21 -23.19
C PRO A 117 22.60 4.70 -23.81
N GLU A 118 22.69 4.81 -25.14
CA GLU A 118 23.93 4.55 -25.91
C GLU A 118 25.15 5.30 -25.37
N ASN A 119 24.93 6.41 -24.65
CA ASN A 119 25.96 7.26 -24.09
C ASN A 119 26.05 7.11 -22.55
N ARG A 120 27.15 6.51 -22.08
CA ARG A 120 27.43 6.25 -20.65
C ARG A 120 27.42 7.50 -19.77
N LEU A 121 27.78 8.67 -20.32
CA LEU A 121 27.77 9.93 -19.57
C LEU A 121 26.36 10.31 -19.14
N TRP A 122 25.35 10.06 -19.99
CA TRP A 122 23.95 10.33 -19.64
C TRP A 122 23.47 9.45 -18.49
N CYS A 123 23.83 8.18 -18.48
CA CYS A 123 23.53 7.29 -17.35
C CYS A 123 24.14 7.84 -16.06
N LEU A 124 25.39 8.28 -16.12
CA LEU A 124 26.11 8.83 -14.99
C LEU A 124 25.41 10.10 -14.45
N PHE A 125 24.98 11.01 -15.32
CA PHE A 125 24.25 12.20 -14.90
C PHE A 125 22.93 11.86 -14.19
N VAL A 126 22.11 10.97 -14.75
CA VAL A 126 20.86 10.53 -14.12
C VAL A 126 21.14 9.86 -12.77
N PHE A 127 22.16 9.01 -12.71
CA PHE A 127 22.55 8.34 -11.47
C PHE A 127 23.02 9.34 -10.40
N VAL A 128 23.91 10.26 -10.75
CA VAL A 128 24.39 11.30 -9.83
C VAL A 128 23.23 12.17 -9.33
N LEU A 129 22.31 12.59 -10.22
CA LEU A 129 21.12 13.34 -9.81
C LEU A 129 20.20 12.56 -8.89
N PHE A 130 20.07 11.25 -9.09
CA PHE A 130 19.31 10.38 -8.20
C PHE A 130 19.97 10.27 -6.82
N ILE A 131 21.30 10.15 -6.75
CA ILE A 131 22.03 10.17 -5.47
C ILE A 131 21.86 11.53 -4.77
N ILE A 132 21.99 12.64 -5.48
CA ILE A 132 21.76 13.99 -4.94
C ILE A 132 20.32 14.13 -4.40
N THR A 133 19.34 13.63 -5.15
CA THR A 133 17.93 13.59 -4.75
C THR A 133 17.74 12.91 -3.40
N ILE A 134 18.40 11.76 -3.20
CA ILE A 134 18.36 10.99 -1.97
C ILE A 134 19.02 11.78 -0.83
N ILE A 135 20.24 12.29 -1.03
CA ILE A 135 20.99 13.03 0.00
C ILE A 135 20.19 14.22 0.53
N ILE A 136 19.65 15.05 -0.36
CA ILE A 136 18.83 16.22 0.03
C ILE A 136 17.63 15.80 0.87
N ARG A 137 16.93 14.72 0.48
CA ARG A 137 15.75 14.26 1.22
C ARG A 137 16.12 13.59 2.55
N ILE A 138 17.28 12.93 2.64
CA ILE A 138 17.77 12.36 3.90
C ILE A 138 18.05 13.47 4.92
N GLN A 139 18.64 14.59 4.51
CA GLN A 139 18.89 15.72 5.40
C GLN A 139 17.61 16.29 6.02
N GLU A 140 16.49 16.17 5.32
CA GLU A 140 15.17 16.64 5.77
C GLU A 140 14.37 15.57 6.55
N LEU A 141 14.84 14.32 6.65
CA LEU A 141 14.11 13.23 7.30
C LEU A 141 13.96 13.41 8.81
N ASP A 142 14.88 14.12 9.46
CA ASP A 142 14.88 14.34 10.91
C ASP A 142 14.38 15.73 11.31
N ARG A 143 13.84 16.51 10.37
CA ARG A 143 13.27 17.82 10.67
C ARG A 143 12.08 17.69 11.65
N PRO A 144 11.85 18.67 12.53
CA PRO A 144 10.69 18.67 13.41
C PRO A 144 9.38 18.49 12.63
N PRO A 145 8.44 17.66 13.10
CA PRO A 145 7.18 17.44 12.40
C PRO A 145 6.34 18.71 12.37
N LEU A 146 5.74 18.97 11.22
CA LEU A 146 4.76 20.03 11.07
C LEU A 146 3.47 19.65 11.82
N TYR A 147 2.61 20.63 12.08
CA TYR A 147 1.37 20.44 12.84
C TYR A 147 0.49 19.30 12.33
N ASP A 148 0.32 19.22 11.01
CA ASP A 148 -0.48 18.21 10.33
C ASP A 148 0.15 16.81 10.36
N GLU A 149 1.48 16.73 10.29
CA GLU A 149 2.23 15.48 10.46
C GLU A 149 2.21 14.98 11.90
N ALA A 150 2.37 15.88 12.87
CA ALA A 150 2.29 15.57 14.29
C ALA A 150 0.90 15.04 14.68
N LYS A 151 -0.16 15.59 14.07
CA LYS A 151 -1.51 15.01 14.19
C LYS A 151 -1.58 13.58 13.67
N THR A 152 -1.03 13.33 12.49
CA THR A 152 -1.01 11.98 11.90
C THR A 152 -0.32 10.99 12.81
N TRP A 153 0.78 11.41 13.41
CA TRP A 153 1.51 10.63 14.39
C TRP A 153 0.66 10.26 15.61
N VAL A 154 0.10 11.27 16.28
CA VAL A 154 -0.62 11.10 17.56
C VAL A 154 -1.95 10.37 17.39
N LEU A 155 -2.68 10.60 16.30
CA LEU A 155 -4.03 10.08 16.12
C LEU A 155 -4.06 8.70 15.45
N TRP A 156 -3.17 8.45 14.48
CA TRP A 156 -3.24 7.24 13.66
C TRP A 156 -1.99 6.37 13.82
N ILE A 157 -0.77 6.92 13.83
CA ILE A 157 0.44 6.07 13.83
C ILE A 157 0.67 5.41 15.19
N LYS A 158 0.62 6.18 16.29
CA LYS A 158 0.95 5.70 17.65
C LYS A 158 -0.21 4.98 18.36
N THR A 159 -1.41 4.97 17.79
CA THR A 159 -2.65 4.47 18.44
C THR A 159 -2.91 2.98 18.16
N SER A 160 -4.15 2.57 17.90
CA SER A 160 -4.51 1.19 17.58
C SER A 160 -4.77 1.02 16.08
N TRP A 161 -4.73 -0.22 15.58
CA TRP A 161 -5.12 -0.51 14.20
C TRP A 161 -6.56 -0.09 13.88
N PHE A 162 -7.44 -0.13 14.88
CA PHE A 162 -8.80 0.35 14.75
C PHE A 162 -8.80 1.86 14.45
N GLU A 163 -8.11 2.67 15.26
CA GLU A 163 -8.00 4.11 15.06
C GLU A 163 -7.45 4.47 13.66
N VAL A 164 -6.39 3.79 13.19
CA VAL A 164 -5.84 4.01 11.84
C VAL A 164 -6.89 3.88 10.74
N LEU A 165 -7.76 2.87 10.86
CA LEU A 165 -8.68 2.43 9.79
C LEU A 165 -10.07 3.06 9.90
N SER A 166 -10.52 3.40 11.10
CA SER A 166 -11.89 3.85 11.36
C SER A 166 -12.01 5.23 11.99
N ASN A 167 -10.91 5.86 12.43
CA ASN A 167 -10.99 7.21 12.98
C ASN A 167 -11.03 8.27 11.88
N TYR A 168 -12.24 8.79 11.66
CA TYR A 168 -12.54 9.93 10.79
C TYR A 168 -13.01 11.17 11.57
N SER A 169 -12.69 11.24 12.87
CA SER A 169 -13.06 12.39 13.72
C SER A 169 -12.46 13.70 13.22
N ILE A 170 -11.34 13.63 12.50
CA ILE A 170 -10.66 14.76 11.88
C ILE A 170 -10.34 14.42 10.43
N VAL A 171 -10.53 15.41 9.55
CA VAL A 171 -10.21 15.31 8.12
C VAL A 171 -8.69 15.23 7.92
N GLY A 172 -8.25 14.43 6.94
CA GLY A 172 -6.85 14.40 6.50
C GLY A 172 -6.12 13.08 6.76
N ASN A 173 -6.80 12.05 7.27
CA ASN A 173 -6.23 10.71 7.33
C ASN A 173 -6.06 10.14 5.91
N HIS A 174 -4.81 10.00 5.47
CA HIS A 174 -4.48 9.26 4.25
C HIS A 174 -4.27 7.79 4.64
N ILE A 175 -5.36 7.02 4.77
CA ILE A 175 -5.35 5.68 5.41
C ILE A 175 -4.24 4.77 4.88
N PHE A 176 -4.06 4.71 3.57
CA PHE A 176 -3.01 3.88 2.97
C PHE A 176 -1.60 4.29 3.47
N GLN A 177 -1.33 5.59 3.53
CA GLN A 177 -0.10 6.11 4.11
C GLN A 177 -0.02 5.78 5.61
N SER A 178 -1.07 6.03 6.38
CA SER A 178 -1.09 5.82 7.83
C SER A 178 -0.83 4.35 8.20
N VAL A 179 -1.41 3.41 7.44
CA VAL A 179 -1.15 1.97 7.57
C VAL A 179 0.32 1.65 7.32
N LEU A 180 0.90 2.12 6.21
CA LEU A 180 2.32 1.88 5.90
C LEU A 180 3.26 2.53 6.93
N SER A 181 2.92 3.72 7.39
CA SER A 181 3.68 4.48 8.40
C SER A 181 3.66 3.75 9.74
N ARG A 182 2.52 3.17 10.12
CA ARG A 182 2.42 2.33 11.31
C ARG A 182 3.20 1.04 11.19
N LEU A 183 3.14 0.34 10.05
CA LEU A 183 3.94 -0.88 9.82
C LEU A 183 5.43 -0.59 9.98
N THR A 184 5.92 0.47 9.34
CA THR A 184 7.32 0.87 9.42
C THR A 184 7.70 1.33 10.83
N PHE A 185 6.85 2.09 11.51
CA PHE A 185 7.02 2.43 12.93
C PHE A 185 7.10 1.19 13.84
N GLN A 186 6.25 0.18 13.64
CA GLN A 186 6.29 -1.04 14.45
C GLN A 186 7.57 -1.87 14.22
N VAL A 187 8.14 -1.82 13.02
CA VAL A 187 9.37 -2.55 12.67
C VAL A 187 10.61 -1.82 13.17
N PHE A 188 10.66 -0.49 13.02
CA PHE A 188 11.87 0.30 13.26
C PHE A 188 11.86 1.09 14.57
N GLY A 189 10.71 1.20 15.24
CA GLY A 189 10.58 1.88 16.54
C GLY A 189 10.25 3.38 16.45
N ASP A 190 10.38 4.06 17.59
CA ASP A 190 9.99 5.46 17.81
C ASP A 190 11.04 6.44 17.27
N HIS A 191 11.11 6.51 15.93
CA HIS A 191 11.96 7.44 15.21
C HIS A 191 11.15 8.22 14.16
N LEU A 192 11.49 9.51 13.96
CA LEU A 192 10.83 10.36 12.97
C LEU A 192 10.94 9.79 11.54
N TRP A 193 12.14 9.34 11.17
CA TRP A 193 12.36 8.75 9.85
C TRP A 193 11.57 7.45 9.63
N ALA A 194 11.28 6.68 10.69
CA ALA A 194 10.65 5.38 10.58
C ALA A 194 9.26 5.48 9.95
N PHE A 195 8.41 6.36 10.48
CA PHE A 195 7.06 6.54 9.95
C PHE A 195 7.02 7.39 8.67
N ARG A 196 8.07 8.17 8.39
CA ARG A 196 8.26 8.89 7.11
C ARG A 196 8.78 7.97 6.00
N LEU A 197 9.31 6.80 6.31
CA LEU A 197 9.94 5.90 5.35
C LEU A 197 9.08 5.61 4.10
N PRO A 198 7.75 5.36 4.20
CA PRO A 198 6.94 5.10 3.01
C PRO A 198 6.85 6.29 2.04
N VAL A 199 6.66 7.52 2.55
CA VAL A 199 6.62 8.74 1.71
C VAL A 199 8.00 9.08 1.19
N PHE A 200 9.04 8.82 1.96
CA PHE A 200 10.42 9.03 1.56
C PHE A 200 10.77 8.14 0.36
N LEU A 201 10.49 6.84 0.45
CA LEU A 201 10.73 5.91 -0.64
C LEU A 201 9.95 6.30 -1.90
N ALA A 202 8.67 6.65 -1.77
CA ALA A 202 7.92 7.16 -2.92
C ALA A 202 8.55 8.44 -3.50
N GLY A 203 8.90 9.38 -2.63
CA GLY A 203 9.41 10.70 -2.96
C GLY A 203 10.75 10.70 -3.69
N ILE A 204 11.70 9.84 -3.31
CA ILE A 204 13.01 9.73 -3.99
C ILE A 204 12.88 9.23 -5.44
N PHE A 205 11.83 8.45 -5.76
CA PHE A 205 11.61 7.95 -7.11
C PHE A 205 10.84 8.93 -8.02
N ILE A 206 10.16 9.95 -7.47
CA ILE A 206 9.40 10.92 -8.28
C ILE A 206 10.27 11.61 -9.36
N PRO A 207 11.49 12.12 -9.09
CA PRO A 207 12.34 12.70 -10.14
C PRO A 207 12.76 11.68 -11.20
N LEU A 208 13.01 10.43 -10.82
CA LEU A 208 13.36 9.39 -11.79
C LEU A 208 12.17 9.03 -12.69
N LEU A 209 10.98 8.96 -12.12
CA LEU A 209 9.75 8.71 -12.88
C LEU A 209 9.43 9.88 -13.83
N SER A 210 9.69 11.12 -13.41
CA SER A 210 9.49 12.29 -14.27
C SER A 210 10.45 12.29 -15.46
N TYR A 211 11.70 11.86 -15.28
CA TYR A 211 12.65 11.64 -16.37
C TYR A 211 12.08 10.65 -17.39
N ILE A 212 11.66 9.46 -16.94
CA ILE A 212 11.14 8.39 -17.82
C ILE A 212 9.93 8.86 -18.61
N LEU A 213 9.04 9.60 -17.95
CA LEU A 213 7.85 10.16 -18.57
C LEU A 213 8.18 11.22 -19.62
N ALA A 214 9.04 12.18 -19.26
CA ALA A 214 9.41 13.28 -20.13
C ALA A 214 10.29 12.82 -21.30
N GLU A 215 11.11 11.78 -21.15
CA GLU A 215 11.96 11.26 -22.22
C GLU A 215 11.13 10.80 -23.42
N LYS A 216 10.02 10.12 -23.17
CA LYS A 216 9.14 9.61 -24.23
C LYS A 216 8.37 10.74 -24.94
N ILE A 217 8.04 11.81 -24.24
CA ILE A 217 7.19 12.88 -24.78
C ILE A 217 8.01 14.01 -25.41
N PHE A 218 9.12 14.38 -24.78
CA PHE A 218 9.89 15.59 -25.08
C PHE A 218 11.38 15.31 -25.39
N GLY A 219 11.82 14.05 -25.34
CA GLY A 219 13.21 13.65 -25.56
C GLY A 219 14.12 13.81 -24.34
N LYS A 220 15.34 13.25 -24.43
CA LYS A 220 16.30 13.09 -23.32
C LYS A 220 16.72 14.39 -22.64
N LYS A 221 16.96 15.47 -23.41
CA LYS A 221 17.41 16.76 -22.86
C LYS A 221 16.34 17.38 -21.94
N ASN A 222 15.10 17.42 -22.43
CA ASN A 222 13.97 17.96 -21.68
C ASN A 222 13.60 17.06 -20.49
N ALA A 223 13.81 15.75 -20.62
CA ALA A 223 13.66 14.81 -19.52
C ALA A 223 14.63 15.07 -18.37
N LEU A 224 15.90 15.34 -18.68
CA LEU A 224 16.89 15.69 -17.67
C LEU A 224 16.54 17.00 -16.98
N LEU A 225 16.10 18.01 -17.73
CA LEU A 225 15.64 19.27 -17.15
C LEU A 225 14.45 19.05 -16.21
N SER A 226 13.47 18.23 -16.60
CA SER A 226 12.33 17.83 -15.76
C SER A 226 12.80 17.14 -14.46
N MET A 227 13.74 16.21 -14.57
CA MET A 227 14.32 15.52 -13.41
C MET A 227 15.00 16.51 -12.45
N VAL A 228 15.81 17.44 -12.96
CA VAL A 228 16.49 18.46 -12.17
C VAL A 228 15.47 19.34 -11.45
N LEU A 229 14.50 19.91 -12.19
CA LEU A 229 13.48 20.78 -11.61
C LEU A 229 12.71 20.09 -10.48
N ILE A 230 12.37 18.80 -10.65
CA ILE A 230 11.63 18.02 -9.66
C ILE A 230 12.52 17.56 -8.49
N ALA A 231 13.79 17.24 -8.75
CA ALA A 231 14.75 16.84 -7.72
C ALA A 231 14.98 17.95 -6.70
N PHE A 232 15.11 19.20 -7.16
CA PHE A 232 15.36 20.40 -6.37
C PHE A 232 14.11 21.21 -6.02
N SER A 233 12.92 20.74 -6.39
CA SER A 233 11.65 21.41 -6.04
C SER A 233 11.39 21.31 -4.54
N HIS A 234 11.47 22.44 -3.84
CA HIS A 234 11.23 22.51 -2.39
C HIS A 234 9.87 21.90 -1.97
N PRO A 235 8.73 22.19 -2.62
CA PRO A 235 7.47 21.50 -2.30
C PRO A 235 7.58 19.96 -2.40
N LEU A 236 8.20 19.43 -3.45
CA LEU A 236 8.31 17.98 -3.65
C LEU A 236 9.29 17.33 -2.67
N ILE A 237 10.33 18.06 -2.24
CA ILE A 237 11.23 17.61 -1.16
C ILE A 237 10.42 17.49 0.13
N ILE A 238 9.69 18.52 0.55
CA ILE A 238 8.87 18.49 1.77
C ILE A 238 7.82 17.37 1.72
N LEU A 239 7.12 17.20 0.58
CA LEU A 239 6.15 16.12 0.44
C LEU A 239 6.79 14.72 0.56
N SER A 240 8.06 14.58 0.17
CA SER A 240 8.83 13.34 0.29
C SER A 240 9.19 13.02 1.75
N VAL A 241 9.19 14.00 2.65
CA VAL A 241 9.56 13.84 4.07
C VAL A 241 8.44 14.27 5.02
N ASN A 242 7.20 14.28 4.53
CA ASN A 242 6.02 14.59 5.31
C ASN A 242 5.07 13.39 5.24
N ALA A 243 4.79 12.74 6.36
CA ALA A 243 3.99 11.52 6.45
C ALA A 243 2.47 11.70 6.17
N ARG A 244 2.12 12.56 5.20
CA ARG A 244 0.77 12.85 4.74
C ARG A 244 0.41 12.24 3.38
N GLY A 245 1.23 11.32 2.87
CA GLY A 245 0.84 10.44 1.76
C GLY A 245 0.79 11.08 0.37
N TYR A 246 0.90 12.40 0.24
CA TYR A 246 0.91 13.09 -1.04
C TYR A 246 2.01 12.60 -1.99
N ALA A 247 3.22 12.33 -1.49
CA ALA A 247 4.30 11.76 -2.30
C ALA A 247 3.94 10.37 -2.86
N ILE A 248 3.24 9.54 -2.07
CA ILE A 248 2.75 8.23 -2.55
C ILE A 248 1.71 8.43 -3.66
N ILE A 249 0.79 9.37 -3.52
CA ILE A 249 -0.21 9.67 -4.55
C ILE A 249 0.47 10.08 -5.86
N ILE A 250 1.44 11.00 -5.81
CA ILE A 250 2.20 11.45 -6.99
C ILE A 250 2.97 10.29 -7.62
N PHE A 251 3.64 9.49 -6.81
CA PHE A 251 4.38 8.31 -7.24
C PHE A 251 3.49 7.30 -7.98
N LEU A 252 2.36 6.92 -7.38
CA LEU A 252 1.40 5.99 -7.99
C LEU A 252 0.78 6.57 -9.25
N PHE A 253 0.48 7.87 -9.28
CA PHE A 253 -0.04 8.56 -10.45
C PHE A 253 0.97 8.55 -11.61
N MET A 254 2.25 8.80 -11.35
CA MET A 254 3.29 8.72 -12.37
C MET A 254 3.46 7.30 -12.92
N ILE A 255 3.42 6.29 -12.05
CA ILE A 255 3.44 4.88 -12.48
C ILE A 255 2.24 4.57 -13.39
N LEU A 256 1.04 5.00 -12.99
CA LEU A 256 -0.17 4.81 -13.78
C LEU A 256 -0.03 5.45 -15.18
N PHE A 257 0.55 6.64 -15.26
CA PHE A 257 0.76 7.32 -16.54
C PHE A 257 1.78 6.59 -17.44
N ILE A 258 2.88 6.09 -16.87
CA ILE A 258 3.87 5.29 -17.62
C ILE A 258 3.20 4.04 -18.22
N ILE A 259 2.38 3.35 -17.42
CA ILE A 259 1.65 2.15 -17.84
C ILE A 259 0.61 2.50 -18.92
N SER A 260 -0.18 3.56 -18.73
CA SER A 260 -1.19 4.01 -19.69
C SER A 260 -0.58 4.32 -21.06
N ASN A 261 0.55 5.03 -21.07
CA ASN A 261 1.26 5.37 -22.29
C ASN A 261 1.83 4.13 -22.99
N TYR A 262 2.18 3.08 -22.24
CA TYR A 262 2.56 1.79 -22.83
C TYR A 262 1.37 1.07 -23.45
N LEU A 263 0.27 0.97 -22.71
CA LEU A 263 -0.95 0.28 -23.15
C LEU A 263 -1.48 0.90 -24.44
N LYS A 264 -1.49 2.23 -24.57
CA LYS A 264 -1.89 2.93 -25.80
C LYS A 264 -1.04 2.54 -27.02
N SER A 265 0.25 2.28 -26.83
CA SER A 265 1.16 1.88 -27.92
C SER A 265 1.09 0.40 -28.32
N HIS A 266 0.55 -0.49 -27.46
CA HIS A 266 0.56 -1.94 -27.69
C HIS A 266 -0.83 -2.60 -27.72
N LEU A 267 -1.89 -1.94 -27.24
CA LEU A 267 -3.27 -2.42 -27.45
C LEU A 267 -3.75 -2.13 -28.87
N ASN A 268 -3.27 -1.04 -29.50
CA ASN A 268 -3.57 -0.73 -30.89
C ASN A 268 -2.95 -1.72 -31.90
N SER A 269 -2.19 -2.72 -31.45
CA SER A 269 -1.66 -3.81 -32.29
C SER A 269 -2.35 -5.16 -32.05
N ILE A 270 -3.36 -5.22 -31.17
CA ILE A 270 -4.07 -6.45 -30.79
C ILE A 270 -5.56 -6.41 -31.23
N ILE A 271 -6.06 -5.24 -31.63
CA ILE A 271 -7.35 -5.07 -32.32
C ILE A 271 -7.06 -4.87 -33.81
#